data_AF-A0A6C0D566-F1
#
_entry.id   AF-A0A6C0D566-F1
#
_cell.length_a   1.000
_cell.length_b   1.000
_cell.length_c   1.000
_cell.angle_alpha   90.00
_cell.angle_beta   90.00
_cell.angle_gamma   90.00
#
_symmetry.space_group_name_H-M   'P 1'
#
loop_
_entity.id
_entity.type
_entity.pdbx_description
1 polymer ?
#
loop_
_entity_poly.entity_id
_entity_poly.type
_entity_poly.pdbx_seq_one_letter_code
_entity_poly.pdbx_strand_id
1 'polypeptide(L)'
;MRQNRYTRRKLYKPYKEKVKRFRQSVRKQRYDSDLCNNKMTFQDCEMAILRHAVDESEAIKGKNVVDNEDIKKILKIVESFIYKKKVICYGGTAINNILPKEAQFYNKDIEIPDYDFFSKHALHDAKELADIYYKAGYKDVEAKSGVHHGTYKVFVNFIPIADITYLVPELFDAIYKDAITIAGVHYAPPNYLRMSMYLELSRPAGDVSRWEKVLKRINLLNRYYPLSVMKECHKVDFQRKLETVSDINDHEHLYYIVRDKLIDQGVIFFGAYATTLYSKYMPVEQKHLLSKEPDFDVIHEDPDRCALIVKEALEREKFSHVKLINHEPIGEIIPESVELRIGNDTIAFIFKPIACHSYNKLRLEGKEIYVATIDTILSFYLSFLYTDMHYFDKDRLMCMAKFLFDVQERNRLAQKGLLKRFTSACVGKQPTMEEMRAEKAQKYKDLDRNSEEYEEWFLKYVPADKKGKRTVKKVKNDQKNEESEEKSDKKNQKNGFFGLW
;
A
#
# COMPACT_ATOMS: atom_id res chain seq x y z
N MET A 1 88.73 9.64 -70.65
CA MET A 1 89.09 8.33 -70.09
C MET A 1 88.46 8.21 -68.69
N ARG A 2 87.67 7.15 -68.44
CA ARG A 2 87.34 6.49 -67.13
C ARG A 2 86.79 7.42 -66.01
N GLN A 3 85.79 7.07 -65.20
CA GLN A 3 85.18 5.79 -64.83
C GLN A 3 83.91 6.06 -63.99
N ASN A 4 82.98 5.12 -64.04
CA ASN A 4 81.82 4.92 -63.17
C ASN A 4 82.04 5.20 -61.67
N ARG A 5 81.02 5.74 -60.99
CA ARG A 5 80.52 5.19 -59.72
C ARG A 5 79.00 5.33 -59.58
N TYR A 6 78.37 4.17 -59.46
CA TYR A 6 77.00 3.95 -59.00
C TYR A 6 76.80 4.44 -57.56
N THR A 7 75.63 4.98 -57.25
CA THR A 7 74.96 4.76 -55.94
C THR A 7 73.46 5.00 -56.06
N ARG A 8 72.68 3.93 -55.81
CA ARG A 8 71.22 3.89 -55.75
C ARG A 8 70.69 4.79 -54.63
N ARG A 9 69.78 5.74 -54.94
CA ARG A 9 68.91 6.38 -53.95
C ARG A 9 67.56 5.64 -53.91
N LYS A 10 67.26 5.05 -52.74
CA LYS A 10 65.97 4.41 -52.43
C LYS A 10 64.88 5.47 -52.23
N LEU A 11 63.68 5.10 -52.67
CA LEU A 11 62.41 5.81 -52.53
C LEU A 11 62.05 6.15 -51.07
N TYR A 12 61.49 7.34 -50.87
CA TYR A 12 60.48 7.61 -49.84
C TYR A 12 59.47 8.60 -50.43
N LYS A 13 58.26 8.14 -50.75
CA LYS A 13 57.09 8.98 -51.05
C LYS A 13 56.25 9.06 -49.78
N PRO A 14 55.95 10.25 -49.24
CA PRO A 14 55.14 10.37 -48.03
C PRO A 14 53.67 10.00 -48.30
N TYR A 15 53.15 9.16 -47.41
CA TYR A 15 51.76 8.69 -47.33
C TYR A 15 50.85 9.87 -47.00
N LYS A 16 49.93 10.24 -47.91
CA LYS A 16 48.87 11.22 -47.63
C LYS A 16 47.76 10.54 -46.83
N GLU A 17 47.74 10.75 -45.51
CA GLU A 17 46.57 10.42 -44.68
C GLU A 17 45.36 11.24 -45.13
N LYS A 18 44.36 10.55 -45.70
CA LYS A 18 43.04 11.14 -45.94
C LYS A 18 42.31 11.21 -44.60
N VAL A 19 42.33 12.38 -43.96
CA VAL A 19 41.41 12.70 -42.86
C VAL A 19 39.98 12.72 -43.40
N LYS A 20 39.23 11.62 -43.20
CA LYS A 20 37.79 11.59 -43.43
C LYS A 20 37.13 12.49 -42.38
N ARG A 21 36.82 13.74 -42.74
CA ARG A 21 35.85 14.56 -42.00
C ARG A 21 34.47 13.89 -42.11
N PHE A 22 34.06 13.17 -41.07
CA PHE A 22 32.67 12.81 -40.88
C PHE A 22 31.87 14.11 -40.69
N ARG A 23 31.23 14.61 -41.75
CA ARG A 23 30.11 15.55 -41.61
C ARG A 23 28.97 14.76 -40.98
N GLN A 24 28.74 14.91 -39.68
CA GLN A 24 27.44 14.56 -39.11
C GLN A 24 26.39 15.39 -39.86
N SER A 25 25.51 14.72 -40.59
CA SER A 25 24.34 15.39 -41.16
C SER A 25 23.43 15.74 -39.98
N VAL A 26 23.40 17.03 -39.62
CA VAL A 26 22.41 17.55 -38.68
C VAL A 26 21.07 17.41 -39.40
N ARG A 27 20.29 16.38 -39.05
CA ARG A 27 18.92 16.23 -39.54
C ARG A 27 18.15 17.47 -39.09
N LYS A 28 17.69 18.30 -40.02
CA LYS A 28 16.89 19.48 -39.73
C LYS A 28 15.68 19.06 -38.90
N GLN A 29 15.52 19.69 -37.73
CA GLN A 29 14.39 19.42 -36.84
C GLN A 29 13.11 19.92 -37.52
N ARG A 30 12.03 19.12 -37.47
CA ARG A 30 10.74 19.39 -38.11
C ARG A 30 10.02 20.55 -37.41
N TYR A 31 10.27 20.71 -36.12
CA TYR A 31 9.65 21.71 -35.25
C TYR A 31 10.74 22.65 -34.72
N ASP A 32 10.40 23.92 -34.56
CA ASP A 32 11.27 24.97 -34.04
C ASP A 32 11.17 25.04 -32.49
N SER A 33 11.31 23.88 -31.85
CA SER A 33 11.28 23.74 -30.39
C SER A 33 12.13 22.54 -29.99
N ASP A 34 13.05 22.76 -29.05
CA ASP A 34 13.92 21.72 -28.49
C ASP A 34 13.15 20.66 -27.70
N LEU A 35 11.91 20.95 -27.32
CA LEU A 35 10.99 20.01 -26.65
C LEU A 35 10.36 19.00 -27.61
N CYS A 36 10.46 19.23 -28.92
CA CYS A 36 9.80 18.43 -29.94
C CYS A 36 10.81 17.66 -30.80
N ASN A 37 10.54 16.39 -31.11
CA ASN A 37 11.39 15.62 -32.03
C ASN A 37 10.66 15.27 -33.34
N ASN A 38 11.42 14.90 -34.36
CA ASN A 38 10.89 14.65 -35.71
C ASN A 38 9.91 13.46 -35.82
N LYS A 39 9.79 12.63 -34.77
CA LYS A 39 8.84 11.50 -34.73
C LYS A 39 7.47 11.90 -34.16
N MET A 40 7.36 13.08 -33.56
CA MET A 40 6.12 13.59 -32.97
C MET A 40 5.18 14.10 -34.07
N THR A 41 3.87 14.00 -33.81
CA THR A 41 2.86 14.75 -34.59
C THR A 41 2.87 16.22 -34.17
N PHE A 42 2.17 17.08 -34.92
CA PHE A 42 2.03 18.49 -34.55
C PHE A 42 1.33 18.61 -33.18
N GLN A 43 0.27 17.84 -32.98
CA GLN A 43 -0.49 17.77 -31.73
C GLN A 43 0.37 17.27 -30.56
N ASP A 44 1.21 16.24 -30.77
CA ASP A 44 2.12 15.77 -29.72
C ASP A 44 3.13 16.85 -29.32
N CYS A 45 3.65 17.60 -30.30
CA CYS A 45 4.58 18.70 -30.06
C CYS A 45 3.90 19.84 -29.30
N GLU A 46 2.69 20.24 -29.71
CA GLU A 46 1.88 21.24 -29.01
C GLU A 46 1.59 20.82 -27.55
N MET A 47 1.22 19.56 -27.33
CA MET A 47 0.99 19.03 -25.99
C MET A 47 2.26 18.98 -25.14
N ALA A 48 3.42 18.69 -25.74
CA ALA A 48 4.69 18.71 -25.02
C ALA A 48 5.08 20.14 -24.59
N ILE A 49 4.86 21.13 -25.46
CA ILE A 49 5.08 22.54 -25.14
C ILE A 49 4.15 22.99 -24.00
N LEU A 50 2.86 22.65 -24.09
CA LEU A 50 1.89 22.96 -23.02
C LEU A 50 2.31 22.32 -21.69
N ARG A 51 2.65 21.03 -21.70
CA ARG A 51 3.10 20.31 -20.48
C ARG A 51 4.33 20.98 -19.86
N HIS A 52 5.31 21.35 -20.67
CA HIS A 52 6.49 22.06 -20.18
C HIS A 52 6.14 23.41 -19.55
N ALA A 53 5.27 24.21 -20.19
CA ALA A 53 4.84 25.49 -19.64
C ALA A 53 4.03 25.35 -18.34
N VAL A 54 3.23 24.28 -18.22
CA VAL A 54 2.54 23.91 -16.97
C VAL A 54 3.56 23.55 -15.90
N ASP A 55 4.52 22.66 -16.19
CA ASP A 55 5.55 22.23 -15.25
C ASP A 55 6.38 23.43 -14.74
N GLU A 56 6.78 24.35 -15.62
CA GLU A 56 7.49 25.58 -15.24
C GLU A 56 6.65 26.50 -14.35
N SER A 57 5.37 26.68 -14.70
CA SER A 57 4.45 27.53 -13.94
C SER A 57 4.16 26.96 -12.55
N GLU A 58 3.99 25.64 -12.45
CA GLU A 58 3.81 24.94 -11.19
C GLU A 58 5.09 25.00 -10.35
N ALA A 59 6.27 24.84 -10.95
CA ALA A 59 7.55 24.97 -10.28
C ALA A 59 7.76 26.36 -9.65
N ILE A 60 7.45 27.43 -10.38
CA ILE A 60 7.55 28.80 -9.88
C ILE A 60 6.58 29.03 -8.71
N LYS A 61 5.32 28.60 -8.86
CA LYS A 61 4.31 28.73 -7.81
C LYS A 61 4.69 27.96 -6.56
N GLY A 62 5.10 26.70 -6.71
CA GLY A 62 5.48 25.83 -5.61
C GLY A 62 6.67 26.39 -4.83
N LYS A 63 7.71 26.86 -5.53
CA LYS A 63 8.88 27.48 -4.90
C LYS A 63 8.51 28.68 -4.03
N ASN A 64 7.66 29.58 -4.53
CA ASN A 64 7.20 30.75 -3.77
C ASN A 64 6.44 30.36 -2.49
N VAL A 65 5.71 29.23 -2.51
CA VAL A 65 4.99 28.71 -1.36
C VAL A 65 5.95 28.08 -0.34
N VAL A 66 6.90 27.25 -0.78
CA VAL A 66 7.86 26.57 0.09
C VAL A 66 8.85 27.55 0.73
N ASP A 67 9.29 28.57 -0.01
CA ASP A 67 10.25 29.58 0.49
C ASP A 67 9.64 30.50 1.57
N ASN A 68 8.33 30.44 1.79
CA ASN A 68 7.66 31.18 2.84
C ASN A 68 8.12 30.71 4.24
N GLU A 69 8.66 31.64 5.02
CA GLU A 69 9.17 31.38 6.37
C GLU A 69 8.11 30.79 7.33
N ASP A 70 6.84 31.12 7.14
CA ASP A 70 5.77 30.54 7.96
C ASP A 70 5.48 29.08 7.59
N ILE A 71 5.63 28.70 6.31
CA ILE A 71 5.53 27.30 5.87
C ILE A 71 6.71 26.49 6.42
N LYS A 72 7.94 27.03 6.37
CA LYS A 72 9.11 26.38 6.97
C LYS A 72 8.94 26.11 8.47
N LYS A 73 8.34 27.05 9.21
CA LYS A 73 7.99 26.84 10.63
C LYS A 73 6.93 25.75 10.80
N ILE A 74 5.91 25.71 9.94
CA ILE A 74 4.87 24.67 9.99
C ILE A 74 5.50 23.28 9.81
N LEU A 75 6.35 23.13 8.80
CA LEU A 75 7.06 21.88 8.50
C LEU A 75 7.96 21.46 9.67
N LYS A 76 8.73 22.40 10.23
CA LYS A 76 9.60 22.12 11.38
C LYS A 76 8.82 21.61 12.60
N ILE A 77 7.59 22.11 12.83
CA ILE A 77 6.75 21.66 13.94
C ILE A 77 6.32 20.21 13.75
N VAL A 78 5.79 19.83 12.57
CA VAL A 78 5.37 18.44 12.32
C VAL A 78 6.56 17.49 12.32
N GLU A 79 7.70 17.87 11.74
CA GLU A 79 8.92 17.04 11.79
C GLU A 79 9.40 16.84 13.23
N SER A 80 9.37 17.89 14.05
CA SER A 80 9.70 17.79 15.48
C SER A 80 8.73 16.92 16.25
N PHE A 81 7.43 16.96 15.90
CA PHE A 81 6.41 16.12 16.48
C PHE A 81 6.66 14.64 16.14
N ILE A 82 6.85 14.33 14.85
CA ILE A 82 7.14 12.99 14.35
C ILE A 82 8.36 12.39 15.06
N TYR A 83 9.46 13.17 15.11
CA TYR A 83 10.69 12.77 15.78
C TYR A 83 10.48 12.45 17.27
N LYS A 84 9.77 13.32 18.00
CA LYS A 84 9.54 13.13 19.44
C LYS A 84 8.60 11.98 19.75
N LYS A 85 7.54 11.83 18.95
CA LYS A 85 6.52 10.81 19.14
C LYS A 85 6.96 9.43 18.70
N LYS A 86 8.02 9.34 17.90
CA LYS A 86 8.53 8.08 17.32
C LYS A 86 7.42 7.33 16.58
N VAL A 87 6.64 8.08 15.80
CA VAL A 87 5.64 7.53 14.85
C VAL A 87 6.33 7.02 13.58
N ILE A 88 5.62 6.22 12.79
CA ILE A 88 6.17 5.58 11.58
C ILE A 88 5.62 6.27 10.35
N CYS A 89 6.45 7.02 9.63
CA CYS A 89 6.09 7.56 8.33
C CYS A 89 5.86 6.44 7.32
N TYR A 90 4.81 6.52 6.49
CA TYR A 90 4.50 5.53 5.45
C TYR A 90 4.23 6.16 4.08
N GLY A 91 3.73 5.37 3.14
CA GLY A 91 3.23 5.87 1.86
C GLY A 91 4.29 6.49 0.96
N GLY A 92 3.90 7.49 0.18
CA GLY A 92 4.81 8.17 -0.75
C GLY A 92 5.97 8.85 -0.04
N THR A 93 5.69 9.45 1.12
CA THR A 93 6.69 10.15 1.94
C THR A 93 7.75 9.17 2.45
N ALA A 94 7.37 7.98 2.92
CA ALA A 94 8.36 6.98 3.30
C ALA A 94 9.16 6.46 2.12
N ILE A 95 8.51 6.06 1.01
CA ILE A 95 9.22 5.56 -0.18
C ILE A 95 10.24 6.61 -0.66
N ASN A 96 9.85 7.89 -0.72
CA ASN A 96 10.74 8.95 -1.16
C ASN A 96 11.95 9.10 -0.24
N ASN A 97 11.74 9.20 1.08
CA ASN A 97 12.82 9.55 2.00
C ASN A 97 13.81 8.41 2.26
N ILE A 98 13.43 7.15 2.05
CA ILE A 98 14.38 6.02 2.15
C ILE A 98 15.25 5.89 0.90
N LEU A 99 14.85 6.44 -0.24
CA LEU A 99 15.64 6.36 -1.46
C LEU A 99 16.86 7.29 -1.42
N PRO A 100 17.95 6.94 -2.14
CA PRO A 100 19.06 7.86 -2.41
C PRO A 100 18.56 9.17 -3.02
N LYS A 101 19.23 10.28 -2.73
CA LYS A 101 18.78 11.63 -3.12
C LYS A 101 18.47 11.76 -4.61
N GLU A 102 19.29 11.17 -5.46
CA GLU A 102 19.15 11.16 -6.92
C GLU A 102 17.95 10.35 -7.44
N ALA A 103 17.36 9.52 -6.59
CA ALA A 103 16.21 8.68 -6.89
C ALA A 103 14.91 9.17 -6.21
N GLN A 104 14.99 10.24 -5.41
CA GLN A 104 13.81 10.85 -4.80
C GLN A 104 12.95 11.49 -5.88
N PHE A 105 11.64 11.31 -5.77
CA PHE A 105 10.64 11.75 -6.74
C PHE A 105 9.79 12.92 -6.24
N TYR A 106 9.91 13.31 -4.97
CA TYR A 106 9.35 14.56 -4.45
C TYR A 106 10.42 15.64 -4.42
N ASN A 107 10.06 16.83 -4.87
CA ASN A 107 10.93 18.00 -4.83
C ASN A 107 10.57 18.88 -3.64
N LYS A 108 11.33 18.76 -2.55
CA LYS A 108 11.11 19.54 -1.32
C LYS A 108 11.35 21.04 -1.48
N ASP A 109 11.96 21.48 -2.58
CA ASP A 109 12.19 22.91 -2.87
C ASP A 109 10.97 23.57 -3.53
N ILE A 110 9.97 22.78 -3.94
CA ILE A 110 8.82 23.23 -4.72
C ILE A 110 7.50 22.72 -4.12
N GLU A 111 7.50 21.55 -3.48
CA GLU A 111 6.30 20.91 -2.96
C GLU A 111 6.31 20.91 -1.42
N ILE A 112 5.19 21.28 -0.80
CA ILE A 112 4.96 21.04 0.63
C ILE A 112 4.73 19.53 0.81
N PRO A 113 5.55 18.83 1.61
CA PRO A 113 5.30 17.42 1.89
C PRO A 113 4.03 17.24 2.73
N ASP A 114 3.16 16.33 2.30
CA ASP A 114 2.09 15.78 3.14
C ASP A 114 2.67 14.63 3.96
N TYR A 115 2.62 14.73 5.29
CA TYR A 115 3.19 13.72 6.17
C TYR A 115 2.15 12.66 6.53
N ASP A 116 2.25 11.51 5.89
CA ASP A 116 1.53 10.30 6.27
C ASP A 116 2.31 9.51 7.35
N PHE A 117 1.75 9.32 8.53
CA PHE A 117 2.36 8.46 9.56
C PHE A 117 1.37 7.65 10.40
N PHE A 118 1.80 6.44 10.79
CA PHE A 118 1.06 5.59 11.70
C PHE A 118 1.26 6.02 13.15
N SER A 119 0.23 5.88 13.97
CA SER A 119 0.29 6.02 15.42
C SER A 119 -0.60 4.98 16.11
N LYS A 120 -0.18 4.53 17.30
CA LYS A 120 -1.02 3.73 18.21
C LYS A 120 -2.14 4.57 18.86
N HIS A 121 -2.06 5.90 18.79
CA HIS A 121 -2.99 6.83 19.43
C HIS A 121 -3.34 7.99 18.49
N ALA A 122 -3.66 7.67 17.23
CA ALA A 122 -3.81 8.64 16.15
C ALA A 122 -4.79 9.78 16.45
N LEU A 123 -5.93 9.50 17.10
CA LEU A 123 -6.92 10.51 17.52
C LEU A 123 -6.31 11.55 18.46
N HIS A 124 -5.60 11.09 19.49
CA HIS A 124 -4.97 11.95 20.48
C HIS A 124 -3.80 12.74 19.86
N ASP A 125 -2.96 12.06 19.08
CA ASP A 125 -1.82 12.68 18.42
C ASP A 125 -2.23 13.78 17.42
N ALA A 126 -3.36 13.61 16.72
CA ALA A 126 -3.92 14.65 15.86
C ALA A 126 -4.34 15.90 16.64
N LYS A 127 -5.00 15.74 17.79
CA LYS A 127 -5.37 16.86 18.66
C LYS A 127 -4.15 17.54 19.26
N GLU A 128 -3.15 16.77 19.70
CA GLU A 128 -1.93 17.31 20.26
C GLU A 128 -1.15 18.13 19.23
N LEU A 129 -1.02 17.62 17.99
CA LEU A 129 -0.36 18.36 16.91
C LEU A 129 -1.10 19.67 16.61
N ALA A 130 -2.43 19.65 16.54
CA ALA A 130 -3.24 20.86 16.40
C ALA A 130 -3.02 21.85 17.56
N ASP A 131 -2.94 21.37 18.80
CA ASP A 131 -2.66 22.22 19.96
C ASP A 131 -1.26 22.84 19.91
N ILE A 132 -0.26 22.12 19.40
CA ILE A 132 1.10 22.65 19.22
C ILE A 132 1.08 23.78 18.20
N TYR A 133 0.42 23.61 17.06
CA TYR A 133 0.27 24.68 16.07
C TYR A 133 -0.46 25.90 16.64
N TYR A 134 -1.57 25.69 17.32
CA TYR A 134 -2.30 26.80 17.92
C TYR A 134 -1.46 27.55 18.97
N LYS A 135 -0.69 26.83 19.80
CA LYS A 135 0.25 27.44 20.75
C LYS A 135 1.39 28.19 20.07
N ALA A 136 1.78 27.80 18.86
CA ALA A 136 2.78 28.49 18.04
C ALA A 136 2.24 29.78 17.38
N GLY A 137 0.94 30.08 17.53
CA GLY A 137 0.32 31.33 17.07
C GLY A 137 -0.55 31.23 15.81
N TYR A 138 -0.66 30.04 15.22
CA TYR A 138 -1.56 29.79 14.08
C TYR A 138 -3.02 29.80 14.56
N LYS A 139 -3.89 30.56 13.87
CA LYS A 139 -5.30 30.72 14.26
C LYS A 139 -6.20 29.67 13.62
N ASP A 140 -6.01 29.43 12.34
CA ASP A 140 -6.80 28.50 11.54
C ASP A 140 -6.18 27.10 11.61
N VAL A 141 -6.42 26.41 12.73
CA VAL A 141 -5.93 25.05 12.97
C VAL A 141 -7.11 24.11 13.20
N GLU A 142 -7.17 23.03 12.42
CA GLU A 142 -8.22 22.02 12.52
C GLU A 142 -7.61 20.62 12.45
N ALA A 143 -7.95 19.75 13.40
CA ALA A 143 -7.80 18.30 13.24
C ALA A 143 -9.18 17.68 13.00
N LYS A 144 -9.33 16.86 11.96
CA LYS A 144 -10.61 16.22 11.64
C LYS A 144 -10.47 14.78 11.16
N SER A 145 -11.56 14.02 11.25
CA SER A 145 -11.64 12.65 10.72
C SER A 145 -11.43 12.66 9.20
N GLY A 146 -10.64 11.72 8.69
CA GLY A 146 -10.48 11.44 7.27
C GLY A 146 -11.70 10.77 6.65
N VAL A 147 -11.52 10.31 5.41
CA VAL A 147 -12.53 9.49 4.70
C VAL A 147 -12.61 8.11 5.34
N HIS A 148 -11.44 7.49 5.59
CA HIS A 148 -11.32 6.21 6.25
C HIS A 148 -11.33 6.40 7.77
N HIS A 149 -12.06 5.52 8.46
CA HIS A 149 -12.08 5.46 9.92
C HIS A 149 -10.66 5.24 10.46
N GLY A 150 -10.30 5.88 11.57
CA GLY A 150 -8.96 5.76 12.16
C GLY A 150 -7.88 6.63 11.52
N THR A 151 -8.13 7.30 10.39
CA THR A 151 -7.23 8.32 9.83
C THR A 151 -7.71 9.72 10.18
N TYR A 152 -6.82 10.59 10.64
CA TYR A 152 -7.10 11.97 11.01
C TYR A 152 -6.20 12.93 10.24
N LYS A 153 -6.77 14.05 9.80
CA LYS A 153 -6.08 15.06 9.01
C LYS A 153 -5.90 16.32 9.85
N VAL A 154 -4.68 16.86 9.89
CA VAL A 154 -4.36 18.13 10.55
C VAL A 154 -4.11 19.21 9.50
N PHE A 155 -4.88 20.29 9.59
CA PHE A 155 -4.80 21.46 8.73
C PHE A 155 -4.27 22.65 9.51
N VAL A 156 -3.41 23.44 8.85
CA VAL A 156 -2.92 24.72 9.36
C VAL A 156 -3.05 25.75 8.26
N ASN A 157 -3.77 26.85 8.53
CA ASN A 157 -4.11 27.86 7.54
C ASN A 157 -4.70 27.25 6.26
N PHE A 158 -5.60 26.27 6.43
CA PHE A 158 -6.26 25.50 5.35
C PHE A 158 -5.33 24.62 4.50
N ILE A 159 -4.05 24.52 4.85
CA ILE A 159 -3.08 23.63 4.19
C ILE A 159 -3.11 22.28 4.93
N PRO A 160 -3.29 21.13 4.23
CA PRO A 160 -3.15 19.82 4.82
C PRO A 160 -1.67 19.56 5.16
N ILE A 161 -1.38 19.31 6.43
CA ILE A 161 0.00 19.13 6.90
C ILE A 161 0.33 17.68 7.20
N ALA A 162 -0.63 16.93 7.77
CA ALA A 162 -0.40 15.56 8.17
C ALA A 162 -1.66 14.71 8.13
N ASP A 163 -1.47 13.46 7.71
CA ASP A 163 -2.40 12.34 7.81
C ASP A 163 -1.87 11.36 8.87
N ILE A 164 -2.62 11.23 9.96
CA ILE A 164 -2.27 10.39 11.11
C ILE A 164 -3.21 9.20 11.12
N THR A 165 -2.68 8.01 10.84
CA THR A 165 -3.48 6.80 10.72
C THR A 165 -3.27 5.89 11.92
N TYR A 166 -4.36 5.44 12.52
CA TYR A 166 -4.31 4.46 13.60
C TYR A 166 -3.78 3.13 13.07
N LEU A 167 -2.88 2.52 13.83
CA LEU A 167 -2.47 1.15 13.61
C LEU A 167 -2.49 0.40 14.94
N VAL A 168 -3.08 -0.79 14.93
CA VAL A 168 -3.17 -1.62 16.13
C VAL A 168 -1.77 -1.89 16.70
N PRO A 169 -1.60 -1.93 18.04
CA PRO A 169 -0.29 -2.00 18.67
C PRO A 169 0.60 -3.13 18.15
N GLU A 170 0.05 -4.32 17.95
CA GLU A 170 0.79 -5.48 17.44
C GLU A 170 1.43 -5.20 16.07
N LEU A 171 0.64 -4.71 15.10
CA LEU A 171 1.15 -4.37 13.77
C LEU A 171 2.11 -3.18 13.83
N PHE A 172 1.80 -2.16 14.64
CA PHE A 172 2.68 -1.02 14.80
C PHE A 172 4.05 -1.44 15.30
N ASP A 173 4.11 -2.24 16.37
CA ASP A 173 5.36 -2.66 16.98
C ASP A 173 6.16 -3.60 16.05
N ALA A 174 5.47 -4.48 15.30
CA ALA A 174 6.10 -5.33 14.30
C ALA A 174 6.73 -4.53 13.14
N ILE A 175 6.02 -3.52 12.61
CA ILE A 175 6.54 -2.63 11.56
C ILE A 175 7.66 -1.75 12.10
N TYR A 176 7.49 -1.22 13.32
CA TYR A 176 8.45 -0.34 13.98
C TYR A 176 9.81 -1.02 14.14
N LYS A 177 9.81 -2.31 14.49
CA LYS A 177 11.02 -3.13 14.66
C LYS A 177 11.89 -3.16 13.41
N ASP A 178 11.26 -3.21 12.23
CA ASP A 178 11.96 -3.30 10.94
C ASP A 178 12.11 -1.93 10.25
N ALA A 179 11.62 -0.84 10.87
CA ALA A 179 11.61 0.49 10.28
C ALA A 179 13.01 1.03 9.97
N ILE A 180 13.14 1.70 8.82
CA ILE A 180 14.38 2.40 8.46
C ILE A 180 14.39 3.74 9.19
N THR A 181 15.45 3.99 9.95
CA THR A 181 15.61 5.26 10.68
C THR A 181 16.55 6.19 9.94
N ILE A 182 16.08 7.38 9.56
CA ILE A 182 16.90 8.42 8.92
C ILE A 182 16.72 9.71 9.70
N ALA A 183 17.83 10.28 10.19
CA ALA A 183 17.82 11.47 11.06
C ALA A 183 16.88 11.35 12.28
N GLY A 184 16.69 10.13 12.79
CA GLY A 184 15.81 9.83 13.92
C GLY A 184 14.32 9.79 13.61
N VAL A 185 13.92 9.90 12.34
CA VAL A 185 12.56 9.64 11.88
C VAL A 185 12.46 8.18 11.43
N HIS A 186 11.41 7.48 11.87
CA HIS A 186 11.14 6.10 11.48
C HIS A 186 10.29 6.07 10.21
N TYR A 187 10.75 5.33 9.21
CA TYR A 187 10.05 5.09 7.96
C TYR A 187 9.69 3.61 7.84
N ALA A 188 8.48 3.34 7.37
CA ALA A 188 8.00 1.97 7.20
C ALA A 188 8.99 1.14 6.35
N PRO A 189 9.23 -0.13 6.71
CA PRO A 189 10.18 -0.99 6.04
C PRO A 189 9.81 -1.22 4.56
N PRO A 190 10.79 -1.47 3.67
CA PRO A 190 10.55 -1.69 2.24
C PRO A 190 9.53 -2.79 1.95
N ASN A 191 9.48 -3.86 2.75
CA ASN A 191 8.53 -4.96 2.52
C ASN A 191 7.09 -4.58 2.88
N TYR A 192 6.88 -3.73 3.89
CA TYR A 192 5.58 -3.14 4.17
C TYR A 192 5.15 -2.18 3.06
N LEU A 193 6.07 -1.35 2.58
CA LEU A 193 5.81 -0.45 1.45
C LEU A 193 5.46 -1.24 0.18
N ARG A 194 6.16 -2.35 -0.10
CA ARG A 194 5.78 -3.30 -1.17
C ARG A 194 4.39 -3.87 -0.96
N MET A 195 4.10 -4.37 0.23
CA MET A 195 2.79 -4.94 0.59
C MET A 195 1.68 -3.94 0.23
N SER A 196 1.79 -2.70 0.71
CA SER A 196 0.78 -1.67 0.48
C SER A 196 0.60 -1.35 -1.02
N MET A 197 1.69 -1.34 -1.79
CA MET A 197 1.61 -1.13 -3.24
C MET A 197 1.03 -2.32 -4.00
N TYR A 198 1.39 -3.56 -3.64
CA TYR A 198 0.79 -4.75 -4.24
C TYR A 198 -0.70 -4.87 -3.90
N LEU A 199 -1.08 -4.47 -2.68
CA LEU A 199 -2.48 -4.42 -2.25
C LEU A 199 -3.29 -3.51 -3.18
N GLU A 200 -2.80 -2.30 -3.46
CA GLU A 200 -3.44 -1.37 -4.41
C GLU A 200 -3.53 -1.93 -5.83
N LEU A 201 -2.43 -2.52 -6.36
CA LEU A 201 -2.41 -3.12 -7.70
C LEU A 201 -3.29 -4.38 -7.81
N SER A 202 -3.58 -5.03 -6.69
CA SER A 202 -4.42 -6.23 -6.63
C SER A 202 -5.92 -5.95 -6.54
N ARG A 203 -6.34 -4.69 -6.43
CA ARG A 203 -7.74 -4.28 -6.19
C ARG A 203 -8.36 -3.58 -7.41
N PRO A 204 -8.85 -4.32 -8.42
CA PRO A 204 -9.39 -3.72 -9.65
C PRO A 204 -10.71 -2.97 -9.47
N ALA A 205 -11.44 -3.21 -8.38
CA ALA A 205 -12.63 -2.43 -8.01
C ALA A 205 -12.29 -1.21 -7.13
N GLY A 206 -11.02 -1.05 -6.73
CA GLY A 206 -10.52 0.12 -5.99
C GLY A 206 -10.19 1.29 -6.92
N ASP A 207 -9.34 2.22 -6.45
CA ASP A 207 -8.93 3.39 -7.25
C ASP A 207 -7.82 3.04 -8.24
N VAL A 208 -8.24 2.50 -9.40
CA VAL A 208 -7.33 2.13 -10.49
C VAL A 208 -6.61 3.33 -11.13
N SER A 209 -7.06 4.57 -10.89
CA SER A 209 -6.37 5.77 -11.39
C SER A 209 -4.96 5.92 -10.79
N ARG A 210 -4.72 5.28 -9.63
CA ARG A 210 -3.44 5.32 -8.92
C ARG A 210 -2.44 4.28 -9.43
N TRP A 211 -2.87 3.28 -10.20
CA TRP A 211 -2.04 2.13 -10.57
C TRP A 211 -0.76 2.50 -11.30
N GLU A 212 -0.79 3.47 -12.22
CA GLU A 212 0.41 3.92 -12.91
C GLU A 212 1.45 4.48 -11.94
N LYS A 213 1.01 5.35 -11.01
CA LYS A 213 1.85 5.95 -9.98
C LYS A 213 2.41 4.90 -9.03
N VAL A 214 1.56 3.95 -8.60
CA VAL A 214 1.96 2.85 -7.72
C VAL A 214 2.99 1.95 -8.39
N LEU A 215 2.78 1.56 -9.66
CA LEU A 215 3.70 0.71 -10.41
C LEU A 215 5.08 1.38 -10.61
N LYS A 216 5.12 2.68 -10.92
CA LYS A 216 6.38 3.43 -11.01
C LYS A 216 7.15 3.39 -9.68
N ARG A 217 6.45 3.60 -8.56
CA ARG A 217 7.05 3.62 -7.22
C ARG A 217 7.54 2.25 -6.76
N ILE A 218 6.78 1.18 -7.01
CA ILE A 218 7.22 -0.16 -6.61
C ILE A 218 8.44 -0.61 -7.41
N ASN A 219 8.50 -0.30 -8.72
CA ASN A 219 9.68 -0.59 -9.54
C ASN A 219 10.91 0.16 -9.04
N LEU A 220 10.75 1.43 -8.66
CA LEU A 220 11.82 2.23 -8.07
C LEU A 220 12.28 1.66 -6.73
N LEU A 221 11.34 1.32 -5.85
CA LEU A 221 11.64 0.68 -4.57
C LEU A 221 12.37 -0.66 -4.76
N ASN A 222 11.93 -1.49 -5.70
CA ASN A 222 12.56 -2.78 -6.02
C ASN A 222 13.98 -2.65 -6.57
N ARG A 223 14.28 -1.55 -7.26
CA ARG A 223 15.64 -1.26 -7.75
C ARG A 223 16.63 -0.99 -6.61
N TYR A 224 16.21 -0.21 -5.60
CA TYR A 224 17.09 0.23 -4.51
C TYR A 224 17.04 -0.67 -3.27
N TYR A 225 15.92 -1.35 -3.06
CA TYR A 225 15.70 -2.22 -1.91
C TYR A 225 15.26 -3.62 -2.37
N PRO A 226 15.99 -4.32 -3.25
CA PRO A 226 15.52 -5.57 -3.84
C PRO A 226 15.00 -6.56 -2.80
N LEU A 227 13.97 -7.34 -3.17
CA LEU A 227 13.42 -8.35 -2.29
C LEU A 227 14.50 -9.41 -2.00
N SER A 228 15.03 -9.37 -0.77
CA SER A 228 16.12 -10.21 -0.32
C SER A 228 15.63 -11.25 0.67
N VAL A 229 16.28 -12.41 0.65
CA VAL A 229 15.97 -13.56 1.51
C VAL A 229 17.19 -13.82 2.38
N MET A 230 16.98 -14.06 3.68
CA MET A 230 18.08 -14.28 4.63
C MET A 230 18.68 -15.68 4.49
N LYS A 231 17.85 -16.66 4.10
CA LYS A 231 18.25 -18.04 3.85
C LYS A 231 18.24 -18.36 2.37
N GLU A 232 19.04 -19.35 2.02
CA GLU A 232 19.03 -19.96 0.70
C GLU A 232 17.69 -20.67 0.46
N CYS A 233 16.81 -20.06 -0.34
CA CYS A 233 15.45 -20.58 -0.57
C CYS A 233 15.38 -21.99 -1.15
N HIS A 234 16.46 -22.50 -1.76
CA HIS A 234 16.51 -23.88 -2.23
C HIS A 234 16.53 -24.91 -1.08
N LYS A 235 16.73 -24.46 0.16
CA LYS A 235 16.69 -25.27 1.39
C LYS A 235 15.38 -25.11 2.17
N VAL A 236 14.45 -24.29 1.67
CA VAL A 236 13.19 -23.98 2.35
C VAL A 236 12.06 -24.67 1.63
N ASP A 237 11.35 -25.56 2.33
CA ASP A 237 10.17 -26.21 1.80
C ASP A 237 9.01 -25.23 1.70
N PHE A 238 8.42 -25.12 0.50
CA PHE A 238 7.31 -24.19 0.24
C PHE A 238 5.99 -24.70 0.81
N GLN A 239 5.93 -25.96 1.22
CA GLN A 239 4.79 -26.59 1.84
C GLN A 239 5.08 -26.90 3.31
N ARG A 240 4.06 -26.76 4.15
CA ARG A 240 4.07 -27.26 5.53
C ARG A 240 4.14 -28.80 5.48
N LYS A 241 5.04 -29.38 6.27
CA LYS A 241 5.12 -30.83 6.44
C LYS A 241 4.01 -31.27 7.39
N LEU A 242 3.31 -32.35 7.02
CA LEU A 242 2.38 -32.99 7.95
C LEU A 242 3.17 -33.98 8.81
N GLU A 243 3.10 -33.84 10.13
CA GLU A 243 3.75 -34.74 11.09
C GLU A 243 2.83 -35.90 11.52
N THR A 244 1.52 -35.69 11.48
CA THR A 244 0.52 -36.62 12.04
C THR A 244 -0.04 -37.62 11.03
N VAL A 245 -0.01 -37.29 9.73
CA VAL A 245 -0.36 -38.24 8.66
C VAL A 245 0.92 -38.92 8.21
N SER A 246 1.10 -40.21 8.53
CA SER A 246 2.36 -40.92 8.27
C SER A 246 2.33 -41.81 7.01
N ASP A 247 1.15 -42.19 6.51
CA ASP A 247 1.01 -43.02 5.31
C ASP A 247 0.98 -42.14 4.04
N ILE A 248 1.83 -42.45 3.07
CA ILE A 248 1.96 -41.71 1.81
C ILE A 248 0.70 -41.79 0.93
N ASN A 249 -0.05 -42.90 1.01
CA ASN A 249 -1.30 -43.05 0.27
C ASN A 249 -2.40 -42.17 0.88
N ASP A 250 -2.42 -42.07 2.21
CA ASP A 250 -3.35 -41.18 2.92
C ASP A 250 -3.03 -39.71 2.64
N HIS A 251 -1.75 -39.36 2.49
CA HIS A 251 -1.31 -38.03 2.07
C HIS A 251 -1.83 -37.62 0.69
N GLU A 252 -1.63 -38.46 -0.32
CA GLU A 252 -2.07 -38.16 -1.68
C GLU A 252 -3.61 -38.12 -1.78
N HIS A 253 -4.29 -39.06 -1.11
CA HIS A 253 -5.75 -39.07 -1.02
C HIS A 253 -6.29 -37.80 -0.35
N LEU A 254 -5.71 -37.42 0.80
CA LEU A 254 -6.04 -36.20 1.54
C LEU A 254 -5.86 -34.96 0.66
N TYR A 255 -4.72 -34.84 -0.03
CA TYR A 255 -4.44 -33.75 -0.95
C TYR A 255 -5.54 -33.62 -2.01
N TYR A 256 -5.94 -34.73 -2.64
CA TYR A 256 -6.93 -34.71 -3.70
C TYR A 256 -8.34 -34.40 -3.22
N ILE A 257 -8.77 -34.93 -2.07
CA ILE A 257 -10.07 -34.61 -1.47
C ILE A 257 -10.17 -33.11 -1.19
N VAL A 258 -9.19 -32.56 -0.47
CA VAL A 258 -9.20 -31.14 -0.08
C VAL A 258 -9.15 -30.26 -1.32
N ARG A 259 -8.21 -30.52 -2.23
CA ARG A 259 -8.09 -29.76 -3.49
C ARG A 259 -9.39 -29.76 -4.27
N ASP A 260 -10.01 -30.92 -4.47
CA ASP A 260 -11.21 -31.01 -5.30
C ASP A 260 -12.41 -30.34 -4.63
N LYS A 261 -12.57 -30.48 -3.32
CA LYS A 261 -13.63 -29.77 -2.58
C LYS A 261 -13.43 -28.25 -2.57
N LEU A 262 -12.19 -27.78 -2.56
CA LEU A 262 -11.88 -26.37 -2.70
C LEU A 262 -12.18 -25.86 -4.12
N ILE A 263 -11.79 -26.61 -5.16
CA ILE A 263 -12.09 -26.29 -6.56
C ILE A 263 -13.61 -26.26 -6.81
N ASP A 264 -14.34 -27.26 -6.32
CA ASP A 264 -15.81 -27.38 -6.49
C ASP A 264 -16.55 -26.16 -5.90
N GLN A 265 -15.97 -25.52 -4.90
CA GLN A 265 -16.52 -24.33 -4.23
C GLN A 265 -16.06 -23.01 -4.87
N GLY A 266 -15.23 -23.05 -5.91
CA GLY A 266 -14.78 -21.86 -6.62
C GLY A 266 -13.87 -20.94 -5.80
N VAL A 267 -13.11 -21.50 -4.85
CA VAL A 267 -12.15 -20.71 -4.05
C VAL A 267 -11.04 -20.14 -4.93
N ILE A 268 -10.40 -19.07 -4.46
CA ILE A 268 -9.22 -18.51 -5.10
C ILE A 268 -7.96 -19.02 -4.41
N PHE A 269 -7.14 -19.81 -5.10
CA PHE A 269 -5.88 -20.30 -4.55
C PHE A 269 -4.80 -19.23 -4.55
N PHE A 270 -4.09 -19.04 -3.44
CA PHE A 270 -2.94 -18.12 -3.37
C PHE A 270 -1.70 -18.74 -2.67
N GLY A 271 -1.86 -19.87 -1.96
CA GLY A 271 -0.82 -20.59 -1.24
C GLY A 271 0.14 -21.45 -2.10
N ALA A 272 0.58 -22.57 -1.52
CA ALA A 272 1.50 -23.52 -2.17
C ALA A 272 0.96 -24.08 -3.51
N TYR A 273 -0.34 -24.38 -3.59
CA TYR A 273 -0.97 -24.82 -4.84
C TYR A 273 -0.87 -23.77 -5.97
N ALA A 274 -1.08 -22.49 -5.65
CA ALA A 274 -0.92 -21.41 -6.62
C ALA A 274 0.55 -21.26 -7.06
N THR A 275 1.47 -21.32 -6.09
CA THR A 275 2.91 -21.24 -6.32
C THR A 275 3.39 -22.36 -7.25
N THR A 276 2.82 -23.57 -7.07
CA THR A 276 3.03 -24.73 -7.95
C THR A 276 2.62 -24.44 -9.39
N LEU A 277 1.49 -23.78 -9.61
CA LEU A 277 1.05 -23.41 -10.95
C LEU A 277 1.95 -22.35 -11.59
N TYR A 278 2.46 -21.39 -10.81
CA TYR A 278 3.43 -20.38 -11.27
C TYR A 278 4.81 -20.96 -11.61
N SER A 279 5.22 -22.06 -10.99
CA SER A 279 6.50 -22.73 -11.27
C SER A 279 6.68 -23.20 -12.71
N LYS A 280 5.57 -23.41 -13.44
CA LYS A 280 5.59 -23.79 -14.87
C LYS A 280 6.30 -22.75 -15.74
N TYR A 281 6.40 -21.50 -15.25
CA TYR A 281 7.06 -20.39 -15.93
C TYR A 281 8.52 -20.18 -15.49
N MET A 282 9.09 -21.08 -14.68
CA MET A 282 10.47 -21.05 -14.22
C MET A 282 11.31 -22.18 -14.84
N PRO A 283 12.66 -22.05 -14.87
CA PRO A 283 13.57 -23.11 -15.29
C PRO A 283 13.46 -24.37 -14.43
N VAL A 284 13.83 -25.53 -14.98
CA VAL A 284 13.63 -26.86 -14.37
C VAL A 284 14.29 -26.95 -12.99
N GLU A 285 15.46 -26.34 -12.83
CA GLU A 285 16.24 -26.31 -11.58
C GLU A 285 15.52 -25.55 -10.45
N GLN A 286 14.53 -24.71 -10.81
CA GLN A 286 13.69 -23.95 -9.88
C GLN A 286 12.27 -24.53 -9.79
N LYS A 287 11.98 -25.62 -10.50
CA LYS A 287 10.73 -26.39 -10.40
C LYS A 287 10.76 -27.45 -9.30
N HIS A 288 11.90 -27.67 -8.62
CA HIS A 288 12.05 -28.72 -7.60
C HIS A 288 11.29 -28.45 -6.27
N LEU A 289 10.55 -27.35 -6.16
CA LEU A 289 9.81 -26.92 -4.97
C LEU A 289 8.38 -27.52 -4.87
N LEU A 290 8.12 -28.65 -5.54
CA LEU A 290 6.77 -29.15 -5.81
C LEU A 290 6.59 -30.56 -5.24
N SER A 291 6.00 -30.65 -4.05
CA SER A 291 5.44 -31.90 -3.50
C SER A 291 3.90 -31.84 -3.54
N LYS A 292 3.24 -33.00 -3.52
CA LYS A 292 1.77 -33.06 -3.38
C LYS A 292 1.37 -32.98 -1.90
N GLU A 293 1.93 -32.03 -1.15
CA GLU A 293 1.58 -31.86 0.26
C GLU A 293 0.19 -31.21 0.38
N PRO A 294 -0.68 -31.69 1.29
CA PRO A 294 -1.99 -31.10 1.58
C PRO A 294 -1.88 -29.76 2.32
N ASP A 295 -1.37 -28.75 1.62
CA ASP A 295 -1.14 -27.40 2.14
C ASP A 295 -1.81 -26.36 1.23
N PHE A 296 -2.92 -25.80 1.68
CA PHE A 296 -3.75 -24.89 0.90
C PHE A 296 -4.01 -23.56 1.60
N ASP A 297 -3.63 -22.46 0.95
CA ASP A 297 -4.10 -21.12 1.36
C ASP A 297 -4.99 -20.57 0.25
N VAL A 298 -6.23 -20.25 0.63
CA VAL A 298 -7.30 -19.88 -0.31
C VAL A 298 -8.11 -18.68 0.20
N ILE A 299 -8.76 -17.97 -0.72
CA ILE A 299 -9.70 -16.89 -0.43
C ILE A 299 -11.12 -17.35 -0.78
N HIS A 300 -12.06 -17.10 0.13
CA HIS A 300 -13.48 -17.37 -0.08
C HIS A 300 -14.35 -16.37 0.71
N GLU A 301 -15.50 -15.96 0.18
CA GLU A 301 -16.37 -14.95 0.82
C GLU A 301 -17.04 -15.46 2.11
N ASP A 302 -17.20 -16.78 2.22
CA ASP A 302 -17.76 -17.48 3.37
C ASP A 302 -16.79 -18.56 3.85
N PRO A 303 -15.77 -18.20 4.68
CA PRO A 303 -14.76 -19.14 5.15
C PRO A 303 -15.34 -20.30 5.99
N ASP A 304 -16.28 -20.02 6.90
CA ASP A 304 -16.87 -21.02 7.78
C ASP A 304 -17.59 -22.11 6.99
N ARG A 305 -18.46 -21.71 6.05
CA ARG A 305 -19.17 -22.68 5.20
C ARG A 305 -18.21 -23.46 4.33
N CYS A 306 -17.19 -22.79 3.78
CA CYS A 306 -16.20 -23.45 2.95
C CYS A 306 -15.43 -24.53 3.73
N ALA A 307 -14.97 -24.18 4.93
CA ALA A 307 -14.26 -25.07 5.82
C ALA A 307 -15.15 -26.25 6.27
N LEU A 308 -16.42 -25.99 6.58
CA LEU A 308 -17.38 -27.02 6.98
C LEU A 308 -17.58 -28.08 5.88
N ILE A 309 -17.76 -27.65 4.62
CA ILE A 309 -17.93 -28.58 3.49
C ILE A 309 -16.68 -29.46 3.30
N VAL A 310 -15.48 -28.89 3.45
CA VAL A 310 -14.23 -29.66 3.38
C VAL A 310 -14.14 -30.65 4.55
N LYS A 311 -14.46 -30.21 5.78
CA LYS A 311 -14.49 -31.07 6.96
C LYS A 311 -15.45 -32.27 6.78
N GLU A 312 -16.68 -32.03 6.33
CA GLU A 312 -17.66 -33.11 6.09
C GLU A 312 -17.21 -34.08 4.99
N ALA A 313 -16.44 -33.62 4.00
CA ALA A 313 -15.85 -34.50 2.99
C ALA A 313 -14.75 -35.39 3.60
N LEU A 314 -13.89 -34.81 4.43
CA LEU A 314 -12.82 -35.54 5.12
C LEU A 314 -13.36 -36.59 6.09
N GLU A 315 -14.38 -36.23 6.87
CA GLU A 315 -15.01 -37.15 7.83
C GLU A 315 -15.71 -38.34 7.12
N ARG A 316 -16.32 -38.10 5.95
CA ARG A 316 -16.89 -39.18 5.11
C ARG A 316 -15.82 -40.14 4.57
N GLU A 317 -14.64 -39.62 4.29
CA GLU A 317 -13.46 -40.37 3.87
C GLU A 317 -12.69 -40.97 5.06
N LYS A 318 -13.28 -40.94 6.27
CA LYS A 318 -12.78 -41.54 7.52
C LYS A 318 -11.50 -40.89 8.07
N PHE A 319 -11.17 -39.67 7.66
CA PHE A 319 -10.18 -38.88 8.38
C PHE A 319 -10.75 -38.47 9.75
N SER A 320 -9.98 -38.69 10.80
CA SER A 320 -10.37 -38.38 12.18
C SER A 320 -9.65 -37.12 12.69
N HIS A 321 -10.12 -36.56 13.81
CA HIS A 321 -9.54 -35.38 14.44
C HIS A 321 -9.50 -34.12 13.56
N VAL A 322 -10.48 -33.96 12.68
CA VAL A 322 -10.65 -32.75 11.86
C VAL A 322 -11.21 -31.61 12.71
N LYS A 323 -10.49 -30.49 12.81
CA LYS A 323 -10.86 -29.31 13.60
C LYS A 323 -10.91 -28.07 12.72
N LEU A 324 -11.85 -27.18 13.04
CA LEU A 324 -11.93 -25.83 12.49
C LEU A 324 -11.55 -24.85 13.60
N ILE A 325 -10.64 -23.93 13.32
CA ILE A 325 -10.21 -22.88 14.26
C ILE A 325 -10.42 -21.54 13.58
N ASN A 326 -11.21 -20.67 14.21
CA ASN A 326 -11.49 -19.34 13.70
C ASN A 326 -10.44 -18.37 14.22
N HIS A 327 -9.93 -17.53 13.32
CA HIS A 327 -8.94 -16.49 13.60
C HIS A 327 -9.55 -15.13 13.30
N GLU A 328 -9.57 -14.28 14.33
CA GLU A 328 -10.04 -12.90 14.22
C GLU A 328 -9.13 -12.06 13.31
N PRO A 329 -9.67 -11.04 12.62
CA PRO A 329 -8.86 -10.12 11.83
C PRO A 329 -7.90 -9.31 12.71
N ILE A 330 -6.72 -8.97 12.16
CA ILE A 330 -5.75 -8.08 12.80
C ILE A 330 -5.67 -6.78 12.02
N GLY A 331 -6.25 -5.72 12.59
CA GLY A 331 -6.36 -4.41 11.94
C GLY A 331 -7.07 -4.50 10.59
N GLU A 332 -6.67 -3.64 9.65
CA GLU A 332 -7.21 -3.61 8.28
C GLU A 332 -6.39 -4.45 7.27
N ILE A 333 -5.40 -5.19 7.77
CA ILE A 333 -4.37 -5.82 6.94
C ILE A 333 -4.54 -7.34 6.90
N ILE A 334 -4.87 -7.95 8.03
CA ILE A 334 -4.99 -9.41 8.15
C ILE A 334 -6.48 -9.76 8.23
N PRO A 335 -7.01 -10.48 7.23
CA PRO A 335 -8.41 -10.86 7.22
C PRO A 335 -8.74 -11.91 8.27
N GLU A 336 -10.02 -11.93 8.66
CA GLU A 336 -10.66 -13.06 9.30
C GLU A 336 -10.39 -14.34 8.49
N SER A 337 -10.10 -15.44 9.19
CA SER A 337 -9.84 -16.71 8.51
C SER A 337 -10.23 -17.93 9.33
N VAL A 338 -10.47 -19.03 8.62
CA VAL A 338 -10.71 -20.33 9.23
C VAL A 338 -9.56 -21.26 8.88
N GLU A 339 -8.99 -21.87 9.92
CA GLU A 339 -7.96 -22.88 9.82
C GLU A 339 -8.57 -24.27 9.93
N LEU A 340 -8.33 -25.10 8.91
CA LEU A 340 -8.67 -26.52 8.90
C LEU A 340 -7.44 -27.32 9.35
N ARG A 341 -7.57 -28.05 10.45
CA ARG A 341 -6.54 -28.94 10.98
C ARG A 341 -6.96 -30.41 10.98
N ILE A 342 -5.99 -31.31 10.82
CA ILE A 342 -6.10 -32.73 11.13
C ILE A 342 -5.05 -33.04 12.20
N GLY A 343 -5.50 -33.47 13.38
CA GLY A 343 -4.59 -33.62 14.52
C GLY A 343 -3.96 -32.27 14.90
N ASN A 344 -2.64 -32.16 14.74
CA ASN A 344 -1.88 -30.92 14.93
C ASN A 344 -1.48 -30.24 13.62
N ASP A 345 -1.69 -30.90 12.48
CA ASP A 345 -1.25 -30.39 11.19
C ASP A 345 -2.29 -29.46 10.58
N THR A 346 -1.81 -28.35 10.03
CA THR A 346 -2.65 -27.43 9.28
C THR A 346 -2.75 -27.87 7.82
N ILE A 347 -3.99 -28.09 7.37
CA ILE A 347 -4.30 -28.54 6.01
C ILE A 347 -4.67 -27.37 5.11
N ALA A 348 -5.48 -26.45 5.63
CA ALA A 348 -5.88 -25.28 4.86
C ALA A 348 -6.12 -24.05 5.74
N PHE A 349 -5.80 -22.88 5.19
CA PHE A 349 -6.34 -21.61 5.63
C PHE A 349 -7.30 -21.04 4.59
N ILE A 350 -8.48 -20.63 5.05
CA ILE A 350 -9.52 -20.02 4.23
C ILE A 350 -9.71 -18.58 4.70
N PHE A 351 -9.23 -17.62 3.92
CA PHE A 351 -9.28 -16.21 4.26
C PHE A 351 -10.50 -15.53 3.65
N LYS A 352 -11.14 -14.68 4.44
CA LYS A 352 -12.20 -13.79 3.96
C LYS A 352 -11.59 -12.62 3.19
N PRO A 353 -12.06 -12.27 1.99
CA PRO A 353 -11.57 -11.10 1.30
C PRO A 353 -12.00 -9.80 2.03
N ILE A 354 -11.04 -8.93 2.35
CA ILE A 354 -11.31 -7.57 2.91
C ILE A 354 -11.66 -6.53 1.83
N ALA A 355 -11.47 -6.88 0.56
CA ALA A 355 -11.67 -6.03 -0.60
C ALA A 355 -11.85 -6.91 -1.85
N CYS A 356 -12.07 -6.31 -3.03
CA CYS A 356 -12.11 -7.06 -4.28
C CYS A 356 -10.69 -7.43 -4.73
N HIS A 357 -10.21 -8.63 -4.42
CA HIS A 357 -8.86 -9.10 -4.74
C HIS A 357 -8.79 -9.83 -6.09
N SER A 358 -7.85 -9.43 -6.94
CA SER A 358 -7.75 -9.93 -8.31
C SER A 358 -7.32 -11.39 -8.41
N TYR A 359 -7.88 -12.10 -9.39
CA TYR A 359 -7.51 -13.48 -9.71
C TYR A 359 -7.57 -13.76 -11.22
N ASN A 360 -6.93 -14.85 -11.62
CA ASN A 360 -6.98 -15.41 -12.96
C ASN A 360 -7.74 -16.73 -12.97
N LYS A 361 -8.48 -16.96 -14.06
CA LYS A 361 -9.20 -18.20 -14.32
C LYS A 361 -8.37 -19.10 -15.23
N LEU A 362 -8.21 -20.36 -14.84
CA LEU A 362 -7.54 -21.40 -15.61
C LEU A 362 -8.50 -22.56 -15.86
N ARG A 363 -8.31 -23.25 -16.98
CA ARG A 363 -9.01 -24.51 -17.27
C ARG A 363 -7.98 -25.63 -17.28
N LEU A 364 -8.05 -26.53 -16.30
CA LEU A 364 -7.20 -27.71 -16.20
C LEU A 364 -8.09 -28.94 -16.12
N GLU A 365 -7.84 -29.93 -16.99
CA GLU A 365 -8.55 -31.23 -16.98
C GLU A 365 -10.09 -31.09 -17.01
N GLY A 366 -10.60 -30.08 -17.74
CA GLY A 366 -12.03 -29.81 -17.84
C GLY A 366 -12.63 -29.04 -16.65
N LYS A 367 -11.91 -28.89 -15.53
CA LYS A 367 -12.31 -28.08 -14.38
C LYS A 367 -11.84 -26.63 -14.52
N GLU A 368 -12.63 -25.72 -13.97
CA GLU A 368 -12.26 -24.31 -13.83
C GLU A 368 -11.60 -24.09 -12.48
N ILE A 369 -10.43 -23.46 -12.48
CA ILE A 369 -9.63 -23.21 -11.29
C ILE A 369 -9.31 -21.73 -11.23
N TYR A 370 -9.47 -21.13 -10.06
CA TYR A 370 -9.20 -19.73 -9.84
C TYR A 370 -7.94 -19.56 -9.00
N VAL A 371 -7.03 -18.72 -9.48
CA VAL A 371 -5.72 -18.51 -8.85
C VAL A 371 -5.49 -17.03 -8.69
N ALA A 372 -5.17 -16.59 -7.49
CA ALA A 372 -4.84 -15.21 -7.19
C ALA A 372 -3.73 -14.71 -8.13
N THR A 373 -3.81 -13.45 -8.55
CA THR A 373 -2.70 -12.84 -9.30
C THR A 373 -1.45 -12.76 -8.42
N ILE A 374 -0.26 -12.63 -9.04
CA ILE A 374 0.98 -12.43 -8.27
C ILE A 374 0.87 -11.19 -7.35
N ASP A 375 0.22 -10.11 -7.81
CA ASP A 375 0.00 -8.92 -7.00
C ASP A 375 -0.84 -9.22 -5.75
N THR A 376 -1.93 -10.00 -5.90
CA THR A 376 -2.73 -10.48 -4.76
C THR A 376 -1.90 -11.35 -3.82
N ILE A 377 -1.18 -12.35 -4.33
CA ILE A 377 -0.39 -13.27 -3.48
C ILE A 377 0.69 -12.50 -2.70
N LEU A 378 1.41 -11.59 -3.36
CA LEU A 378 2.45 -10.78 -2.73
C LEU A 378 1.88 -9.84 -1.67
N SER A 379 0.68 -9.29 -1.86
CA SER A 379 0.02 -8.49 -0.81
C SER A 379 -0.25 -9.31 0.46
N PHE A 380 -0.69 -10.56 0.33
CA PHE A 380 -0.94 -11.46 1.48
C PHE A 380 0.36 -11.93 2.14
N TYR A 381 1.32 -12.46 1.37
CA TYR A 381 2.57 -12.95 1.98
C TYR A 381 3.37 -11.86 2.67
N LEU A 382 3.43 -10.66 2.09
CA LEU A 382 4.15 -9.55 2.71
C LEU A 382 3.39 -8.97 3.90
N SER A 383 2.05 -9.10 3.97
CA SER A 383 1.30 -8.68 5.16
C SER A 383 1.53 -9.62 6.34
N PHE A 384 1.59 -10.93 6.08
CA PHE A 384 1.82 -11.95 7.11
C PHE A 384 3.17 -11.80 7.83
N LEU A 385 4.17 -11.17 7.20
CA LEU A 385 5.48 -10.88 7.84
C LEU A 385 5.37 -10.03 9.11
N TYR A 386 4.32 -9.22 9.23
CA TYR A 386 4.11 -8.26 10.31
C TYR A 386 3.17 -8.76 11.39
N THR A 387 2.91 -10.07 11.41
CA THR A 387 2.05 -10.74 12.40
C THR A 387 2.88 -11.69 13.25
N ASP A 388 2.51 -11.88 14.51
CA ASP A 388 3.17 -12.84 15.41
C ASP A 388 2.45 -14.19 15.40
N MET A 389 2.12 -14.68 14.21
CA MET A 389 1.44 -15.95 14.03
C MET A 389 2.47 -17.08 13.89
N HIS A 390 2.57 -17.93 14.92
CA HIS A 390 3.56 -19.03 15.00
C HIS A 390 3.56 -19.99 13.80
N TYR A 391 2.47 -20.05 13.03
CA TYR A 391 2.33 -20.89 11.85
C TYR A 391 2.89 -20.25 10.55
N PHE A 392 3.23 -18.96 10.57
CA PHE A 392 3.86 -18.28 9.45
C PHE A 392 5.38 -18.17 9.66
N ASP A 393 6.11 -19.11 9.06
CA ASP A 393 7.55 -19.00 8.95
C ASP A 393 7.93 -17.83 8.01
N LYS A 394 8.56 -16.80 8.58
CA LYS A 394 8.95 -15.58 7.83
C LYS A 394 9.95 -15.87 6.72
N ASP A 395 10.87 -16.82 6.91
CA ASP A 395 11.83 -17.19 5.87
C ASP A 395 11.12 -17.88 4.70
N ARG A 396 10.17 -18.78 5.00
CA ARG A 396 9.30 -19.42 3.99
C ARG A 396 8.50 -18.38 3.21
N LEU A 397 7.80 -17.48 3.88
CA LEU A 397 7.02 -16.42 3.24
C LEU A 397 7.89 -15.53 2.35
N MET A 398 9.07 -15.13 2.84
CA MET A 398 10.02 -14.34 2.05
C MET A 398 10.54 -15.09 0.83
N CYS A 399 10.79 -16.40 0.95
CA CYS A 399 11.21 -17.24 -0.18
C CYS A 399 10.11 -17.41 -1.23
N MET A 400 8.86 -17.63 -0.81
CA MET A 400 7.73 -17.72 -1.72
C MET A 400 7.47 -16.37 -2.42
N ALA A 401 7.53 -15.26 -1.66
CA ALA A 401 7.40 -13.92 -2.22
C ALA A 401 8.52 -13.63 -3.23
N LYS A 402 9.77 -14.00 -2.93
CA LYS A 402 10.89 -13.87 -3.86
C LYS A 402 10.71 -14.70 -5.12
N PHE A 403 10.27 -15.94 -4.99
CA PHE A 403 10.00 -16.79 -6.14
C PHE A 403 8.95 -16.16 -7.07
N LEU A 404 7.82 -15.71 -6.51
CA LEU A 404 6.75 -15.08 -7.30
C LEU A 404 7.19 -13.75 -7.91
N PHE A 405 8.00 -12.98 -7.18
CA PHE A 405 8.64 -11.77 -7.70
C PHE A 405 9.53 -12.09 -8.93
N ASP A 406 10.36 -13.13 -8.85
CA ASP A 406 11.23 -13.54 -9.94
C ASP A 406 10.43 -14.09 -11.14
N VAL A 407 9.32 -14.81 -10.90
CA VAL A 407 8.36 -15.21 -11.95
C VAL A 407 7.81 -13.98 -12.66
N GLN A 408 7.36 -12.97 -11.88
CA GLN A 408 6.81 -11.74 -12.42
C GLN A 408 7.85 -10.98 -13.24
N GLU A 409 9.06 -10.77 -12.73
CA GLU A 409 10.09 -9.99 -13.43
C GLU A 409 10.46 -10.60 -14.79
N ARG A 410 10.59 -11.93 -14.85
CA ARG A 410 10.85 -12.66 -16.10
C ARG A 410 9.72 -12.56 -17.11
N ASN A 411 8.48 -12.45 -16.62
CA ASN A 411 7.28 -12.54 -17.43
C ASN A 411 6.45 -11.25 -17.42
N ARG A 412 7.04 -10.09 -17.07
CA ARG A 412 6.30 -8.86 -16.72
C ARG A 412 5.33 -8.33 -17.80
N LEU A 413 5.61 -8.65 -19.07
CA LEU A 413 4.81 -8.24 -20.22
C LEU A 413 3.84 -9.33 -20.71
N ALA A 414 3.85 -10.52 -20.10
CA ALA A 414 3.01 -11.64 -20.49
C ALA A 414 1.57 -11.45 -19.97
N GLN A 415 0.74 -10.74 -20.73
CA GLN A 415 -0.67 -10.49 -20.38
C GLN A 415 -1.59 -11.66 -20.77
N LYS A 416 -1.26 -12.89 -20.37
CA LYS A 416 -2.01 -14.10 -20.75
C LYS A 416 -2.08 -15.15 -19.64
N GLY A 417 -3.20 -15.87 -19.59
CA GLY A 417 -3.41 -16.98 -18.65
C GLY A 417 -3.11 -16.58 -17.21
N LEU A 418 -2.33 -17.39 -16.51
CA LEU A 418 -1.96 -17.18 -15.10
C LEU A 418 -1.06 -15.95 -14.88
N LEU A 419 -0.32 -15.52 -15.93
CA LEU A 419 0.59 -14.38 -15.88
C LEU A 419 -0.10 -13.04 -16.13
N LYS A 420 -1.39 -13.04 -16.48
CA LYS A 420 -2.15 -11.81 -16.68
C LYS A 420 -2.18 -11.01 -15.38
N ARG A 421 -1.77 -9.75 -15.47
CA ARG A 421 -1.83 -8.76 -14.38
C ARG A 421 -2.90 -7.73 -14.72
N PHE A 422 -3.28 -6.91 -13.74
CA PHE A 422 -4.23 -5.81 -13.96
C PHE A 422 -5.59 -6.29 -14.52
N THR A 423 -6.02 -7.47 -14.09
CA THR A 423 -7.30 -8.06 -14.49
C THR A 423 -8.45 -7.43 -13.71
N SER A 424 -9.61 -7.30 -14.34
CA SER A 424 -10.84 -6.83 -13.68
C SER A 424 -11.54 -7.91 -12.86
N ALA A 425 -11.20 -9.19 -13.06
CA ALA A 425 -11.77 -10.29 -12.29
C ALA A 425 -11.23 -10.28 -10.86
N CYS A 426 -12.12 -10.22 -9.87
CA CYS A 426 -11.76 -10.21 -8.45
C CYS A 426 -12.82 -10.89 -7.57
N VAL A 427 -12.40 -11.31 -6.37
CA VAL A 427 -13.24 -11.92 -5.33
C VAL A 427 -13.39 -10.97 -4.15
N GLY A 428 -14.56 -10.93 -3.52
CA GLY A 428 -14.88 -10.01 -2.44
C GLY A 428 -15.45 -8.68 -2.93
N LYS A 429 -15.82 -7.83 -1.97
CA LYS A 429 -16.47 -6.55 -2.23
C LYS A 429 -15.55 -5.39 -1.87
N GLN A 430 -15.33 -4.48 -2.81
CA GLN A 430 -14.67 -3.20 -2.51
C GLN A 430 -15.74 -2.20 -2.04
N PRO A 431 -15.63 -1.62 -0.83
CA PRO A 431 -16.54 -0.58 -0.39
C PRO A 431 -16.50 0.63 -1.33
N THR A 432 -17.66 1.09 -1.78
CA THR A 432 -17.73 2.33 -2.57
C THR A 432 -17.71 3.58 -1.69
N MET A 433 -17.47 4.75 -2.29
CA MET A 433 -17.55 6.02 -1.58
C MET A 433 -18.95 6.27 -1.01
N GLU A 434 -19.99 5.84 -1.72
CA GLU A 434 -21.38 5.91 -1.29
C GLU A 434 -21.63 5.00 -0.08
N GLU A 435 -21.11 3.78 -0.09
CA GLU A 435 -21.24 2.83 1.02
C GLU A 435 -20.51 3.33 2.27
N MET A 436 -19.27 3.81 2.13
CA MET A 436 -18.52 4.42 3.24
C MET A 436 -19.24 5.65 3.81
N ARG A 437 -19.87 6.48 2.96
CA ARG A 437 -20.70 7.61 3.40
C ARG A 437 -21.97 7.15 4.10
N ALA A 438 -22.61 6.09 3.61
CA ALA A 438 -23.82 5.53 4.20
C ALA A 438 -23.52 4.93 5.59
N GLU A 439 -22.42 4.19 5.73
CA GLU A 439 -21.92 3.69 7.01
C GLU A 439 -21.63 4.83 7.97
N LYS A 440 -20.89 5.86 7.52
CA LYS A 440 -20.61 7.05 8.33
C LYS A 440 -21.90 7.78 8.73
N ALA A 441 -22.90 7.86 7.86
CA ALA A 441 -24.20 8.44 8.20
C ALA A 441 -24.99 7.60 9.22
N GLN A 442 -24.85 6.28 9.18
CA GLN A 442 -25.47 5.36 10.14
C GLN A 442 -24.79 5.46 11.51
N LYS A 443 -23.45 5.38 11.56
CA LYS A 443 -22.66 5.60 12.78
C LYS A 443 -22.95 6.94 13.44
N TYR A 444 -23.21 7.99 12.65
CA TYR A 444 -23.59 9.30 13.18
C TYR A 444 -24.93 9.29 13.94
N LYS A 445 -25.85 8.37 13.62
CA LYS A 445 -27.14 8.23 14.30
C LYS A 445 -27.03 7.35 15.54
N ASP A 446 -26.22 6.30 15.47
CA ASP A 446 -26.18 5.24 16.47
C ASP A 446 -25.27 5.58 17.66
N LEU A 447 -24.22 6.36 17.44
CA LEU A 447 -23.22 6.66 18.46
C LEU A 447 -23.60 7.84 19.36
N ASP A 448 -23.34 7.70 20.66
CA ASP A 448 -23.44 8.80 21.62
C ASP A 448 -22.42 9.91 21.30
N ARG A 449 -22.87 11.16 21.24
CA ARG A 449 -22.04 12.33 20.88
C ARG A 449 -20.86 12.56 21.83
N ASN A 450 -20.94 12.02 23.04
CA ASN A 450 -19.91 12.16 24.06
C ASN A 450 -18.97 10.94 24.15
N SER A 451 -19.18 9.90 23.34
CA SER A 451 -18.32 8.71 23.36
C SER A 451 -17.00 8.94 22.62
N GLU A 452 -15.98 8.18 23.02
CA GLU A 452 -14.69 8.16 22.32
C GLU A 452 -14.85 7.63 20.89
N GLU A 453 -15.64 6.56 20.69
CA GLU A 453 -15.94 6.01 19.36
C GLU A 453 -16.57 7.07 18.44
N TYR A 454 -17.50 7.91 18.95
CA TYR A 454 -18.05 8.99 18.15
C TYR A 454 -16.97 9.97 17.68
N GLU A 455 -16.03 10.28 18.56
CA GLU A 455 -14.92 11.16 18.22
C GLU A 455 -13.94 10.53 17.22
N GLU A 456 -13.74 9.22 17.27
CA GLU A 456 -12.94 8.49 16.28
C GLU A 456 -13.55 8.60 14.86
N TRP A 457 -14.87 8.49 14.74
CA TRP A 457 -15.56 8.59 13.46
C TRP A 457 -15.72 10.02 12.94
N PHE A 458 -15.94 10.98 13.84
CA PHE A 458 -16.41 12.33 13.50
C PHE A 458 -15.58 13.44 14.12
N LEU A 459 -14.30 13.17 14.44
CA LEU A 459 -13.39 14.19 14.97
C LEU A 459 -13.54 15.49 14.19
N LYS A 460 -13.85 16.56 14.94
CA LYS A 460 -13.75 17.94 14.48
C LYS A 460 -13.21 18.76 15.63
N TYR A 461 -11.91 19.01 15.57
CA TYR A 461 -11.16 19.62 16.65
C TYR A 461 -10.52 20.93 16.20
N VAL A 462 -10.99 22.03 16.80
CA VAL A 462 -10.45 23.38 16.59
C VAL A 462 -9.96 23.91 17.95
N PRO A 463 -8.65 23.99 18.20
CA PRO A 463 -8.11 24.43 19.49
C PRO A 463 -8.60 25.81 19.95
N ALA A 464 -8.91 26.71 19.00
CA ALA A 464 -9.43 28.05 19.29
C ALA A 464 -10.78 28.02 20.01
N ASP A 465 -11.67 27.09 19.63
CA ASP A 465 -13.02 26.98 20.20
C ASP A 465 -13.01 26.55 21.67
N LYS A 466 -11.98 25.78 22.08
CA LYS A 466 -11.83 25.34 23.48
C LYS A 466 -11.53 26.49 24.44
N LYS A 467 -10.79 27.52 24.01
CA LYS A 467 -10.46 28.66 24.90
C LYS A 467 -11.61 29.65 25.08
N GLY A 468 -12.64 29.61 24.22
CA GLY A 468 -13.89 30.36 24.40
C GLY A 468 -14.83 29.80 25.48
N LYS A 469 -14.61 28.55 25.92
CA LYS A 469 -15.34 27.90 27.02
C LYS A 469 -14.56 27.88 28.34
N ARG A 470 -13.75 28.91 28.62
CA ARG A 470 -13.36 29.16 30.01
C ARG A 470 -14.61 29.60 30.77
N THR A 471 -15.06 28.73 31.67
CA THR A 471 -16.01 29.00 32.73
C THR A 471 -15.93 30.45 33.17
N VAL A 472 -16.93 31.25 32.81
CA VAL A 472 -17.30 32.43 33.60
C VAL A 472 -17.58 31.85 34.98
N LYS A 473 -16.63 31.99 35.90
CA LYS A 473 -16.92 31.82 37.32
C LYS A 473 -18.13 32.71 37.58
N LYS A 474 -19.28 32.11 37.87
CA LYS A 474 -20.37 32.83 38.53
C LYS A 474 -19.76 33.41 39.81
N VAL A 475 -19.42 34.69 39.76
CA VAL A 475 -19.26 35.49 40.97
C VAL A 475 -20.63 35.41 41.64
N LYS A 476 -20.71 34.70 42.77
CA LYS A 476 -21.85 34.83 43.68
C LYS A 476 -21.83 36.27 44.18
N ASN A 477 -22.66 37.13 43.59
CA ASN A 477 -23.05 38.36 44.24
C ASN A 477 -24.10 37.99 45.29
N ASP A 478 -23.69 37.91 46.54
CA ASP A 478 -24.59 38.05 47.68
C ASP A 478 -24.97 39.52 47.79
N GLN A 479 -26.13 39.89 47.24
CA GLN A 479 -26.84 41.09 47.66
C GLN A 479 -28.33 40.81 47.77
N LYS A 480 -28.73 40.75 49.04
CA LYS A 480 -30.02 41.05 49.69
C LYS A 480 -31.27 41.20 48.81
N ASN A 481 -32.26 40.40 49.21
CA ASN A 481 -33.69 40.58 49.01
C ASN A 481 -34.14 42.05 49.13
N GLU A 482 -34.88 42.51 48.12
CA GLU A 482 -36.05 43.37 48.30
C GLU A 482 -37.10 42.93 47.25
N GLU A 483 -38.28 42.61 47.74
CA GLU A 483 -39.46 42.21 46.97
C GLU A 483 -40.07 43.42 46.27
N SER A 484 -40.45 43.27 44.99
CA SER A 484 -41.67 43.89 44.47
C SER A 484 -42.12 43.23 43.16
N GLU A 485 -43.44 43.11 43.06
CA GLU A 485 -44.28 42.33 42.16
C GLU A 485 -44.26 42.67 40.65
N GLU A 486 -44.72 41.67 39.87
CA GLU A 486 -45.55 41.76 38.65
C GLU A 486 -45.04 42.45 37.38
N LYS A 487 -44.82 41.67 36.29
CA LYS A 487 -45.85 41.34 35.27
C LYS A 487 -45.30 40.55 34.08
N SER A 488 -46.22 39.75 33.53
CA SER A 488 -46.19 38.96 32.30
C SER A 488 -45.80 39.73 31.04
N ASP A 489 -45.09 39.09 30.09
CA ASP A 489 -45.75 38.70 28.83
C ASP A 489 -44.91 37.80 27.91
N LYS A 490 -45.63 36.84 27.31
CA LYS A 490 -45.20 35.99 26.20
C LYS A 490 -45.12 36.81 24.91
N LYS A 491 -44.12 36.56 24.06
CA LYS A 491 -44.39 36.33 22.62
C LYS A 491 -43.26 35.63 21.87
N ASN A 492 -43.65 34.50 21.30
CA ASN A 492 -43.06 33.86 20.13
C ASN A 492 -42.86 34.84 18.98
N GLN A 493 -41.78 34.69 18.22
CA GLN A 493 -41.89 34.70 16.77
C GLN A 493 -40.84 33.80 16.12
N LYS A 494 -41.35 32.70 15.53
CA LYS A 494 -40.74 31.96 14.44
C LYS A 494 -40.66 32.86 13.21
N ASN A 495 -39.57 32.71 12.46
CA ASN A 495 -39.45 32.67 11.00
C ASN A 495 -37.98 32.26 10.74
N GLY A 496 -37.60 31.31 9.90
CA GLY A 496 -38.25 30.81 8.71
C GLY A 496 -37.37 31.11 7.49
N PHE A 497 -36.61 30.11 7.05
CA PHE A 497 -36.33 29.77 5.64
C PHE A 497 -35.23 30.48 4.81
N PHE A 498 -34.70 29.69 3.86
CA PHE A 498 -33.73 29.90 2.76
C PHE A 498 -32.23 29.99 3.12
N GLY A 499 -31.29 29.25 2.52
CA GLY A 499 -31.30 28.35 1.37
C GLY A 499 -30.35 28.84 0.25
N LEU A 500 -29.40 27.99 -0.14
CA LEU A 500 -28.53 28.01 -1.35
C LEU A 500 -27.52 29.19 -1.43
N TRP A 501 -26.23 28.98 -1.74
CA TRP A 501 -25.56 28.06 -2.67
C TRP A 501 -24.29 27.44 -2.08
#